data_AF-A0A1R3L723-F1
#
_entry.id   AF-A0A1R3L723-F1
#
_cell.length_a   1.000
_cell.length_b   1.000
_cell.length_c   1.000
_cell.angle_alpha   90.00
_cell.angle_beta   90.00
_cell.angle_gamma   90.00
#
_symmetry.space_group_name_H-M   'P 1'
#
loop_
_entity.id
_entity.type
_entity.pdbx_description
1 polymer ?
#
loop_
_entity_poly.entity_id
_entity_poly.type
_entity_poly.pdbx_seq_one_letter_code
_entity_poly.pdbx_strand_id
1 'polypeptide(L)'
;MFLRYPDCGLMREPLQWLQMHKGVANPLEVVAGEISDESILLCLDEFMVNDVADALILNCRFGHLFSEGVVLDSTSNRAPDNLYEGGLQRDLFLQFIATLKDRCIAHAIGSSTDYRKMTNAEQGFYLIGHKYSGFLKQKFQQIIGEGTPFPQVVEVVMGRQLQVPLGANGCAYFPFEELCDRPLLAADYFGLFSKSFI
;
A
#
# COMPACT_ATOMS: atom_id res chain seq x y z
N MET A 1 9.63 -15.08 13.18
CA MET A 1 10.72 -14.39 12.45
C MET A 1 10.11 -13.91 11.15
N PHE A 2 9.61 -12.68 11.13
CA PHE A 2 8.98 -12.08 9.95
C PHE A 2 10.09 -11.50 9.08
N LEU A 3 10.34 -12.09 7.92
CA LEU A 3 11.19 -11.46 6.91
C LEU A 3 10.35 -10.35 6.27
N ARG A 4 10.49 -9.13 6.78
CA ARG A 4 10.18 -7.94 5.98
C ARG A 4 11.18 -7.92 4.83
N TYR A 5 10.73 -8.25 3.63
CA TYR A 5 11.46 -7.90 2.41
C TYR A 5 11.20 -6.41 2.11
N PRO A 6 12.22 -5.54 2.11
CA PRO A 6 12.03 -4.11 1.83
C PRO A 6 11.74 -3.80 0.35
N ASP A 7 12.00 -4.74 -0.55
CA ASP A 7 12.02 -4.48 -2.00
C ASP A 7 11.31 -5.56 -2.81
N CYS A 8 10.10 -5.94 -2.39
CA CYS A 8 9.25 -6.77 -3.22
C CYS A 8 8.61 -5.90 -4.32
N GLY A 9 9.28 -5.81 -5.48
CA GLY A 9 8.79 -5.16 -6.69
C GLY A 9 7.55 -5.83 -7.31
N LEU A 10 6.98 -6.85 -6.67
CA LEU A 10 5.81 -7.61 -7.14
C LEU A 10 4.56 -6.75 -7.39
N MET A 11 4.44 -5.61 -6.71
CA MET A 11 3.29 -4.70 -6.84
C MET A 11 3.65 -3.25 -7.19
N ARG A 12 4.93 -2.89 -7.35
CA ARG A 12 5.27 -1.47 -7.60
C ARG A 12 5.07 -1.04 -9.05
N GLU A 13 5.32 -1.91 -10.03
CA GLU A 13 4.94 -1.66 -11.43
C GLU A 13 4.81 -2.98 -12.20
N PRO A 14 3.57 -3.52 -12.38
CA PRO A 14 3.34 -4.71 -13.21
C PRO A 14 3.88 -4.54 -14.64
N LEU A 15 3.87 -3.30 -15.13
CA LEU A 15 4.28 -2.90 -16.48
C LEU A 15 5.80 -2.95 -16.71
N GLN A 16 6.63 -2.60 -15.72
CA GLN A 16 8.10 -2.68 -15.86
C GLN A 16 8.60 -4.13 -15.91
N TRP A 17 8.00 -5.02 -15.11
CA TRP A 17 8.38 -6.44 -15.11
C TRP A 17 7.97 -7.17 -16.40
N LEU A 18 6.79 -6.82 -16.94
CA LEU A 18 6.36 -7.26 -18.28
C LEU A 18 7.27 -6.72 -19.38
N GLN A 19 7.84 -5.52 -19.21
CA GLN A 19 8.82 -4.96 -20.15
C GLN A 19 10.15 -5.74 -20.15
N MET A 20 10.61 -6.23 -18.99
CA MET A 20 11.86 -7.02 -18.89
C MET A 20 11.78 -8.37 -19.62
N HIS A 21 10.57 -8.92 -19.78
CA HIS A 21 10.33 -10.22 -20.41
C HIS A 21 9.55 -10.12 -21.73
N LYS A 22 9.58 -8.95 -22.39
CA LYS A 22 9.00 -8.76 -23.72
C LYS A 22 9.63 -9.75 -24.72
N GLY A 23 8.82 -10.68 -25.24
CA GLY A 23 9.23 -11.64 -26.27
C GLY A 23 9.25 -13.11 -25.82
N VAL A 24 9.02 -13.39 -24.54
CA VAL A 24 8.81 -14.76 -24.04
C VAL A 24 7.34 -15.13 -24.20
N ALA A 25 7.04 -16.37 -24.63
CA ALA A 25 5.68 -16.80 -24.93
C ALA A 25 4.73 -16.73 -23.72
N ASN A 26 5.25 -16.89 -22.49
CA ASN A 26 4.49 -16.77 -21.23
C ASN A 26 5.34 -16.13 -20.11
N PRO A 27 5.50 -14.80 -20.09
CA PRO A 27 6.31 -14.10 -19.09
C PRO A 27 5.83 -14.29 -17.65
N LEU A 28 4.53 -14.58 -17.47
CA LEU A 28 3.92 -14.75 -16.16
C LEU A 28 4.24 -16.11 -15.52
N GLU A 29 4.44 -17.16 -16.33
CA GLU A 29 4.83 -18.49 -15.87
C GLU A 29 6.28 -18.49 -15.39
N VAL A 30 7.18 -17.82 -16.13
CA VAL A 30 8.59 -17.68 -15.74
C VAL A 30 8.72 -17.01 -14.38
N VAL A 31 8.00 -15.91 -14.17
CA VAL A 31 8.03 -15.17 -12.89
C VAL A 31 7.47 -15.99 -11.74
N ALA A 32 6.40 -16.75 -11.98
CA ALA A 32 5.83 -17.59 -10.94
C ALA A 32 6.75 -18.78 -10.59
N GLY A 33 7.45 -19.33 -11.58
CA GLY A 33 8.53 -20.31 -11.37
C GLY A 33 9.70 -19.75 -10.57
N GLU A 34 10.18 -18.55 -10.89
CA GLU A 34 11.23 -17.87 -10.11
C GLU A 34 10.80 -17.66 -8.65
N ILE A 35 9.55 -17.22 -8.43
CA ILE A 35 9.02 -17.03 -7.07
C ILE A 35 8.90 -18.37 -6.33
N SER A 36 8.45 -19.44 -6.97
CA SER A 36 8.35 -20.76 -6.32
C SER A 36 9.71 -21.37 -6.01
N ASP A 37 10.71 -21.14 -6.87
CA ASP A 37 12.08 -21.58 -6.64
C ASP A 37 12.71 -20.87 -5.42
N GLU A 38 12.34 -19.61 -5.20
CA GLU A 38 12.89 -18.79 -4.10
C GLU A 38 12.04 -18.82 -2.82
N SER A 39 10.73 -19.13 -2.91
CA SER A 39 9.81 -18.95 -1.79
C SER A 39 8.63 -19.93 -1.77
N ILE A 40 8.42 -20.56 -0.61
CA ILE A 40 7.32 -21.50 -0.34
C ILE A 40 6.13 -20.79 0.34
N LEU A 41 6.35 -19.62 0.94
CA LEU A 41 5.33 -18.83 1.64
C LEU A 41 5.29 -17.40 1.12
N LEU A 42 4.14 -16.98 0.61
CA LEU A 42 3.85 -15.62 0.20
C LEU A 42 2.93 -14.96 1.23
N CYS A 43 3.42 -13.90 1.87
CA CYS A 43 2.63 -13.11 2.83
C CYS A 43 2.22 -11.77 2.22
N LEU A 44 0.92 -11.55 2.01
CA LEU A 44 0.37 -10.31 1.47
C LEU A 44 -0.44 -9.55 2.52
N ASP A 45 0.07 -8.41 2.95
CA ASP A 45 -0.67 -7.50 3.83
C ASP A 45 -1.59 -6.57 3.02
N GLU A 46 -2.78 -6.30 3.55
CA GLU A 46 -3.80 -5.42 2.95
C GLU A 46 -4.15 -5.72 1.48
N PHE A 47 -4.37 -6.99 1.14
CA PHE A 47 -4.69 -7.40 -0.21
C PHE A 47 -6.00 -6.76 -0.72
N MET A 48 -5.88 -5.96 -1.77
CA MET A 48 -6.98 -5.24 -2.43
C MET A 48 -6.72 -5.18 -3.93
N VAL A 49 -7.77 -5.37 -4.74
CA VAL A 49 -7.69 -5.31 -6.20
C VAL A 49 -8.54 -4.14 -6.68
N ASN A 50 -7.94 -3.22 -7.42
CA ASN A 50 -8.61 -1.98 -7.86
C ASN A 50 -8.69 -1.84 -9.39
N ASP A 51 -7.85 -2.52 -10.17
CA ASP A 51 -7.82 -2.45 -11.63
C ASP A 51 -8.03 -3.83 -12.30
N VAL A 52 -8.54 -3.82 -13.54
CA VAL A 52 -8.78 -5.01 -14.37
C VAL A 52 -7.47 -5.66 -14.82
N ALA A 53 -6.41 -4.86 -15.06
CA ALA A 53 -5.09 -5.36 -15.40
C ALA A 53 -4.49 -6.15 -14.23
N ASP A 54 -4.67 -5.64 -13.01
CA ASP A 54 -4.25 -6.34 -11.80
C ASP A 54 -5.03 -7.65 -11.63
N ALA A 55 -6.35 -7.62 -11.83
CA ALA A 55 -7.21 -8.80 -11.75
C ALA A 55 -6.76 -9.94 -12.68
N LEU A 56 -6.43 -9.62 -13.94
CA LEU A 56 -5.99 -10.60 -14.93
C LEU A 56 -4.59 -11.15 -14.65
N ILE A 57 -3.66 -10.29 -14.23
CA ILE A 57 -2.31 -10.69 -13.86
C ILE A 57 -2.35 -11.60 -12.62
N LEU A 58 -3.17 -11.26 -11.63
CA LEU A 58 -3.35 -12.04 -10.40
C LEU A 58 -3.92 -13.43 -10.71
N ASN A 59 -4.95 -13.53 -11.56
CA ASN A 59 -5.55 -14.82 -11.91
C ASN A 59 -4.52 -15.80 -12.51
N CYS A 60 -3.72 -15.33 -13.47
CA CYS A 60 -2.70 -16.15 -14.11
C CYS A 60 -1.54 -16.52 -13.17
N ARG A 61 -1.08 -15.57 -12.34
CA ARG A 61 0.08 -15.80 -11.46
C ARG A 61 -0.24 -16.73 -10.29
N PHE A 62 -1.34 -16.49 -9.59
CA PHE A 62 -1.69 -17.29 -8.43
C PHE A 62 -2.08 -18.72 -8.80
N GLY A 63 -2.73 -18.92 -9.95
CA GLY A 63 -3.01 -20.27 -10.44
C GLY A 63 -1.73 -21.11 -10.56
N HIS A 64 -0.65 -20.53 -11.10
CA HIS A 64 0.65 -21.20 -11.22
C HIS A 64 1.38 -21.32 -9.88
N LEU A 65 1.40 -20.27 -9.05
CA LEU A 65 2.02 -20.34 -7.72
C LEU A 65 1.40 -21.46 -6.87
N PHE A 66 0.08 -21.64 -6.92
CA PHE A 66 -0.59 -22.74 -6.23
C PHE A 66 -0.32 -24.12 -6.86
N SER A 67 -0.01 -24.21 -8.16
CA SER A 67 0.40 -25.48 -8.78
C SER A 67 1.81 -25.88 -8.37
N GLU A 68 2.70 -24.91 -8.15
CA GLU A 68 4.07 -25.12 -7.66
C GLU A 68 4.16 -25.30 -6.14
N GLY A 69 3.02 -25.30 -5.43
CA GLY A 69 2.96 -25.60 -3.99
C GLY A 69 3.22 -24.40 -3.08
N VAL A 70 3.20 -23.18 -3.60
CA VAL A 70 3.33 -21.95 -2.79
C VAL A 70 2.10 -21.79 -1.88
N VAL A 71 2.36 -21.50 -0.61
CA VAL A 71 1.35 -21.20 0.41
C VAL A 71 1.12 -19.68 0.45
N LEU A 72 -0.14 -19.26 0.44
CA LEU A 72 -0.54 -17.86 0.60
C LEU A 72 -1.05 -17.61 2.02
N ASP A 73 -0.47 -16.61 2.69
CA ASP A 73 -1.04 -15.97 3.88
C ASP A 73 -1.35 -14.51 3.55
N SER A 74 -2.58 -14.05 3.81
CA SER A 74 -2.97 -12.70 3.45
C SER A 74 -4.01 -12.09 4.38
N THR A 75 -3.88 -10.78 4.61
CA THR A 75 -4.86 -9.96 5.30
C THR A 75 -5.64 -9.11 4.28
N SER A 76 -6.93 -8.93 4.51
CA SER A 76 -7.74 -8.00 3.71
C SER A 76 -8.87 -7.41 4.54
N ASN A 77 -9.20 -6.16 4.24
CA ASN A 77 -10.38 -5.49 4.79
C ASN A 77 -11.67 -5.88 4.06
N ARG A 78 -11.59 -6.72 3.02
CA ARG A 78 -12.74 -7.20 2.24
C ARG A 78 -12.75 -8.72 2.23
N ALA A 79 -13.94 -9.31 2.32
CA ALA A 79 -14.12 -10.74 2.08
C ALA A 79 -13.71 -11.10 0.63
N PRO A 80 -13.30 -12.34 0.34
CA PRO A 80 -12.87 -12.74 -1.00
C PRO A 80 -13.86 -12.37 -2.12
N ASP A 81 -15.16 -12.52 -1.87
CA ASP A 81 -16.20 -12.15 -2.83
C ASP A 81 -16.21 -10.65 -3.18
N ASN A 82 -15.76 -9.80 -2.26
CA ASN A 82 -15.85 -8.35 -2.37
C ASN A 82 -14.52 -7.70 -2.78
N LEU A 83 -13.46 -8.49 -3.01
CA LEU A 83 -12.12 -7.99 -3.34
C LEU A 83 -12.08 -7.10 -4.59
N TYR A 84 -12.98 -7.33 -5.56
CA TYR A 84 -13.09 -6.56 -6.80
C TYR A 84 -14.56 -6.18 -7.12
N GLU A 85 -15.31 -5.81 -6.09
CA GLU A 85 -16.72 -5.41 -6.25
C GLU A 85 -16.82 -4.14 -7.13
N GLY A 86 -17.73 -4.17 -8.11
CA GLY A 86 -17.93 -3.04 -9.05
C GLY A 86 -16.82 -2.85 -10.08
N GLY A 87 -15.81 -3.74 -10.12
CA GLY A 87 -14.70 -3.67 -11.05
C GLY A 87 -15.08 -3.96 -12.51
N LEU A 88 -14.32 -3.39 -13.45
CA LEU A 88 -14.50 -3.61 -14.89
C LEU A 88 -14.15 -5.07 -15.25
N GLN A 89 -14.97 -5.73 -16.06
CA GLN A 89 -14.78 -7.15 -16.43
C GLN A 89 -14.65 -8.11 -15.22
N ARG A 90 -15.40 -7.84 -14.14
CA ARG A 90 -15.43 -8.64 -12.91
C ARG A 90 -15.57 -10.15 -13.13
N ASP A 91 -16.25 -10.59 -14.19
CA ASP A 91 -16.40 -12.01 -14.52
C ASP A 91 -15.06 -12.75 -14.67
N LEU A 92 -14.03 -12.07 -15.19
CA LEU A 92 -12.67 -12.63 -15.31
C LEU A 92 -12.03 -12.82 -13.93
N PHE A 93 -12.36 -11.95 -12.97
CA PHE A 93 -11.89 -12.04 -11.59
C PHE A 93 -12.66 -13.06 -10.75
N LEU A 94 -13.91 -13.40 -11.11
CA LEU A 94 -14.68 -14.44 -10.40
C LEU A 94 -13.97 -15.80 -10.46
N GLN A 95 -13.26 -16.10 -11.54
CA GLN A 95 -12.44 -17.31 -11.64
C GLN A 95 -11.31 -17.32 -10.61
N PHE A 96 -10.64 -16.17 -10.41
CA PHE A 96 -9.62 -16.04 -9.38
C PHE A 96 -10.19 -16.17 -7.96
N ILE A 97 -11.36 -15.56 -7.70
CA ILE A 97 -12.07 -15.74 -6.41
C ILE A 97 -12.37 -17.21 -6.16
N ALA A 98 -12.80 -17.96 -7.18
CA ALA A 98 -13.04 -19.40 -7.04
C ALA A 98 -11.75 -20.15 -6.67
N THR A 99 -10.62 -19.85 -7.33
CA THR A 99 -9.31 -20.43 -6.99
C THR A 99 -8.88 -20.08 -5.56
N LEU A 100 -9.05 -18.83 -5.13
CA LEU A 100 -8.77 -18.43 -3.75
C LEU A 100 -9.62 -19.20 -2.74
N LYS A 101 -10.91 -19.41 -3.03
CA LYS A 101 -11.81 -20.17 -2.14
C LYS A 101 -11.51 -21.67 -2.12
N ASP A 102 -10.98 -22.21 -3.20
CA ASP A 102 -10.56 -23.61 -3.29
C ASP A 102 -9.25 -23.85 -2.53
N ARG A 103 -8.30 -22.91 -2.64
CA ARG A 103 -6.93 -23.08 -2.13
C ARG A 103 -6.65 -22.41 -0.78
N CYS A 104 -7.48 -21.45 -0.37
CA CYS A 104 -7.28 -20.70 0.87
C CYS A 104 -8.49 -20.83 1.81
N ILE A 105 -8.21 -20.77 3.11
CA ILE A 105 -9.25 -20.75 4.15
C ILE A 105 -9.43 -19.30 4.60
N ALA A 106 -10.60 -18.73 4.36
CA ALA A 106 -10.90 -17.37 4.78
C ALA A 106 -11.28 -17.33 6.26
N HIS A 107 -10.48 -16.63 7.07
CA HIS A 107 -10.78 -16.38 8.48
C HIS A 107 -11.31 -14.95 8.65
N ALA A 108 -12.58 -14.82 9.03
CA ALA A 108 -13.15 -13.52 9.38
C ALA A 108 -12.60 -13.07 10.74
N ILE A 109 -11.73 -12.07 10.72
CA ILE A 109 -11.20 -11.44 11.94
C ILE A 109 -12.16 -10.33 12.36
N GLY A 110 -13.18 -10.69 13.13
CA GLY A 110 -14.06 -9.74 13.81
C GLY A 110 -13.63 -9.55 15.25
N SER A 111 -13.17 -8.35 15.61
CA SER A 111 -12.93 -7.97 17.00
C SER A 111 -13.91 -6.87 17.38
N SER A 112 -14.65 -7.03 18.47
CA SER A 112 -15.38 -5.92 19.10
C SER A 112 -14.43 -4.85 19.64
N THR A 113 -13.17 -5.23 19.87
CA THR A 113 -12.11 -4.40 20.40
C THR A 113 -11.29 -3.82 19.25
N ASP A 114 -11.36 -2.51 19.06
CA ASP A 114 -10.41 -1.80 18.21
C ASP A 114 -9.09 -1.65 18.96
N TYR A 115 -8.13 -2.54 18.69
CA TYR A 115 -6.83 -2.53 19.36
C TYR A 115 -6.06 -1.22 19.13
N ARG A 116 -6.37 -0.45 18.08
CA ARG A 116 -5.81 0.90 17.89
C ARG A 116 -6.20 1.85 19.02
N LYS A 117 -7.35 1.64 19.66
CA LYS A 117 -7.84 2.45 20.78
C LYS A 117 -7.28 2.02 22.14
N MET A 118 -6.69 0.82 22.24
CA MET A 118 -6.11 0.31 23.49
C MET A 118 -4.72 0.85 23.78
N THR A 119 -4.03 1.38 22.77
CA THR A 119 -2.80 2.13 22.98
C THR A 119 -3.13 3.39 23.78
N ASN A 120 -2.46 3.57 24.93
CA ASN A 120 -2.63 4.62 25.92
C ASN A 120 -2.19 6.02 25.41
N ALA A 121 -2.63 6.42 24.21
CA ALA A 121 -2.53 7.81 23.78
C ALA A 121 -3.57 8.60 24.59
N GLU A 122 -3.12 9.36 25.60
CA GLU A 122 -3.98 10.15 26.51
C GLU A 122 -5.01 11.03 25.78
N GLN A 123 -4.80 11.33 24.50
CA GLN A 123 -5.63 12.21 23.69
C GLN A 123 -6.10 11.58 22.35
N GLY A 124 -5.89 10.27 22.15
CA GLY A 124 -6.26 9.56 20.92
C GLY A 124 -5.32 9.82 19.73
N PHE A 125 -5.49 9.04 18.65
CA PHE A 125 -4.65 9.10 17.45
C PHE A 125 -5.14 10.09 16.39
N TYR A 126 -6.43 10.41 16.41
CA TYR A 126 -7.08 11.27 15.44
C TYR A 126 -7.78 12.43 16.17
N LEU A 127 -7.40 13.65 15.83
CA LEU A 127 -7.98 14.86 16.40
C LEU A 127 -8.77 15.59 15.31
N ILE A 128 -10.10 15.63 15.47
CA ILE A 128 -11.00 16.17 14.46
C ILE A 128 -11.57 17.51 14.93
N GLY A 129 -11.42 18.54 14.09
CA GLY A 129 -11.99 19.88 14.29
C GLY A 129 -10.96 20.96 14.64
N HIS A 130 -11.26 22.19 14.24
CA HIS A 130 -10.33 23.34 14.32
C HIS A 130 -9.87 23.70 15.74
N LYS A 131 -10.59 23.28 16.79
CA LYS A 131 -10.17 23.49 18.20
C LYS A 131 -8.83 22.84 18.53
N TYR A 132 -8.41 21.82 17.77
CA TYR A 132 -7.14 21.12 17.98
C TYR A 132 -5.97 21.72 17.20
N SER A 133 -6.17 22.72 16.33
CA SER A 133 -5.10 23.28 15.50
C SER A 133 -3.93 23.84 16.31
N GLY A 134 -4.22 24.54 17.43
CA GLY A 134 -3.17 25.03 18.33
C GLY A 134 -2.40 23.90 19.00
N PHE A 135 -3.10 22.85 19.43
CA PHE A 135 -2.50 21.67 20.03
C PHE A 135 -1.62 20.89 19.04
N LEU A 136 -2.10 20.67 17.81
CA LEU A 136 -1.33 20.02 16.74
C LEU A 136 -0.07 20.82 16.39
N LYS A 137 -0.17 22.16 16.34
CA LYS A 137 0.99 23.02 16.10
C LYS A 137 2.00 22.95 17.25
N GLN A 138 1.54 22.88 18.50
CA GLN A 138 2.41 22.66 19.66
C GLN A 138 3.09 21.29 19.60
N LYS A 139 2.36 20.22 19.23
CA LYS A 139 2.94 18.89 19.05
C LYS A 139 3.96 18.86 17.92
N PHE A 140 3.68 19.51 16.80
CA PHE A 140 4.64 19.67 15.71
C PHE A 140 5.93 20.36 16.21
N GLN A 141 5.82 21.45 16.97
CA GLN A 141 6.98 22.11 17.58
C GLN A 141 7.77 21.20 18.53
N GLN A 142 7.09 20.34 19.30
CA GLN A 142 7.76 19.35 20.15
C GLN A 142 8.55 18.31 19.35
N ILE A 143 8.02 17.88 18.20
CA ILE A 143 8.65 16.84 17.38
C ILE A 143 9.87 17.42 16.63
N ILE A 144 9.78 18.64 16.09
CA ILE A 144 10.90 19.27 15.39
C ILE A 144 12.02 19.74 16.33
N GLY A 145 11.78 19.80 17.64
CA GLY A 145 12.78 20.21 18.62
C GLY A 145 13.31 21.64 18.37
N GLU A 146 14.63 21.78 18.20
CA GLU A 146 15.28 23.06 17.91
C GLU A 146 15.21 23.45 16.41
N GLY A 147 14.63 22.60 15.56
CA GLY A 147 14.46 22.89 14.14
C GLY A 147 13.55 24.10 13.93
N THR A 148 14.00 25.05 13.10
CA THR A 148 13.16 26.18 12.68
C THR A 148 12.32 25.75 11.48
N PRO A 149 10.98 25.71 11.57
CA PRO A 149 10.15 25.27 10.46
C PRO A 149 10.10 26.33 9.36
N PHE A 150 10.30 25.92 8.12
CA PHE A 150 10.25 26.81 6.94
C PHE A 150 9.56 26.13 5.75
N PRO A 151 9.05 26.90 4.78
CA PRO A 151 8.49 26.33 3.56
C PRO A 151 9.56 25.58 2.75
N GLN A 152 9.24 24.37 2.31
CA GLN A 152 10.14 23.49 1.57
C GLN A 152 9.49 22.99 0.29
N VAL A 153 10.31 22.58 -0.69
CA VAL A 153 9.83 21.97 -1.93
C VAL A 153 10.40 20.58 -2.05
N VAL A 154 9.52 19.59 -2.22
CA VAL A 154 9.88 18.20 -2.44
C VAL A 154 9.75 17.90 -3.93
N GLU A 155 10.83 17.41 -4.53
CA GLU A 155 10.79 16.88 -5.89
C GLU A 155 10.20 15.48 -5.86
N VAL A 156 9.26 15.25 -6.77
CA VAL A 156 8.53 14.01 -6.96
C VAL A 156 8.95 13.43 -8.33
N VAL A 157 8.65 12.15 -8.56
CA VAL A 157 8.86 11.52 -9.87
C VAL A 157 8.24 12.31 -11.02
N MET A 158 8.82 12.16 -12.21
CA MET A 158 8.37 12.84 -13.43
C MET A 158 8.43 14.38 -13.37
N GLY A 159 9.32 14.94 -12.55
CA GLY A 159 9.57 16.39 -12.49
C GLY A 159 8.48 17.20 -11.79
N ARG A 160 7.55 16.54 -11.10
CA ARG A 160 6.56 17.22 -10.25
C ARG A 160 7.24 17.77 -8.99
N GLN A 161 6.68 18.84 -8.45
CA GLN A 161 7.15 19.45 -7.21
C GLN A 161 5.97 19.61 -6.24
N LEU A 162 6.14 19.12 -5.02
CA LEU A 162 5.18 19.26 -3.93
C LEU A 162 5.65 20.35 -2.97
N GLN A 163 4.79 21.33 -2.75
CA GLN A 163 5.04 22.42 -1.80
C GLN A 163 4.70 21.95 -0.39
N VAL A 164 5.65 22.10 0.52
CA VAL A 164 5.51 21.80 1.94
C VAL A 164 5.43 23.13 2.70
N PRO A 165 4.26 23.50 3.26
CA PRO A 165 4.09 24.81 3.90
C PRO A 165 5.06 25.04 5.07
N LEU A 166 5.27 24.01 5.89
CA LEU A 166 6.22 24.03 7.01
C LEU A 166 6.88 22.66 7.14
N GLY A 167 8.20 22.60 6.96
CA GLY A 167 9.02 21.41 7.18
C GLY A 167 10.20 21.70 8.11
N ALA A 168 10.57 20.72 8.94
CA ALA A 168 11.81 20.71 9.74
C ALA A 168 12.04 19.31 10.33
N ASN A 169 13.30 18.88 10.46
CA ASN A 169 13.70 17.66 11.18
C ASN A 169 12.85 16.41 10.88
N GLY A 170 12.68 16.08 9.60
CA GLY A 170 11.94 14.91 9.16
C GLY A 170 10.42 15.02 9.31
N CYS A 171 9.90 16.19 9.69
CA CYS A 171 8.48 16.41 9.87
C CYS A 171 7.97 17.48 8.91
N ALA A 172 6.77 17.26 8.39
CA ALA A 172 6.05 18.22 7.57
C ALA A 172 4.68 18.50 8.18
N TYR A 173 4.26 19.77 8.11
CA TYR A 173 3.00 20.26 8.64
C TYR A 173 2.18 20.90 7.52
N PHE A 174 0.96 20.41 7.35
CA PHE A 174 0.04 20.83 6.29
C PHE A 174 -1.35 21.14 6.86
N PRO A 175 -2.06 22.11 6.27
CA PRO A 175 -3.53 22.11 6.32
C PRO A 175 -4.08 20.87 5.61
N PHE A 176 -5.21 20.35 6.08
CA PHE A 176 -5.82 19.15 5.52
C PHE A 176 -6.19 19.33 4.05
N GLU A 177 -6.71 20.50 3.71
CA GLU A 177 -7.17 20.88 2.37
C GLU A 177 -6.01 20.90 1.35
N GLU A 178 -4.77 21.18 1.79
CA GLU A 178 -3.62 21.19 0.90
C GLU A 178 -3.16 19.79 0.48
N LEU A 179 -3.38 18.79 1.34
CA LEU A 179 -3.09 17.39 1.02
C LEU A 179 -4.28 16.73 0.33
N CYS A 180 -5.49 16.88 0.88
CA CYS A 180 -6.63 16.05 0.49
C CYS A 180 -7.59 16.70 -0.53
N ASP A 181 -7.66 18.03 -0.62
CA ASP A 181 -8.57 18.72 -1.56
C ASP A 181 -7.87 19.21 -2.84
N ARG A 182 -6.56 18.97 -2.96
CA ARG A 182 -5.79 19.24 -4.17
C ARG A 182 -5.67 17.98 -5.02
N PRO A 183 -5.50 18.11 -6.36
CA PRO A 183 -5.30 16.98 -7.26
C PRO A 183 -3.86 16.42 -7.13
N LEU A 184 -3.54 15.87 -5.96
CA LEU A 184 -2.30 15.14 -5.70
C LEU A 184 -2.44 13.68 -6.15
N LEU A 185 -1.35 13.12 -6.64
CA LEU A 185 -1.24 11.72 -7.04
C LEU A 185 -0.55 10.92 -5.93
N ALA A 186 -0.70 9.59 -5.94
CA ALA A 186 -0.01 8.71 -5.00
C ALA A 186 1.51 8.96 -4.95
N ALA A 187 2.10 9.24 -6.11
CA ALA A 187 3.49 9.64 -6.25
C ALA A 187 3.88 10.88 -5.42
N ASP A 188 3.00 11.88 -5.32
CA ASP A 188 3.27 13.10 -4.56
C ASP A 188 3.38 12.78 -3.06
N TYR A 189 2.52 11.91 -2.54
CA TYR A 189 2.60 11.43 -1.16
C TYR A 189 3.87 10.61 -0.91
N PHE A 190 4.28 9.75 -1.85
CA PHE A 190 5.54 9.01 -1.72
C PHE A 190 6.75 9.94 -1.66
N GLY A 191 6.70 11.08 -2.36
CA GLY A 191 7.74 12.11 -2.27
C GLY A 191 7.97 12.62 -0.84
N LEU A 192 6.91 12.72 -0.02
CA LEU A 192 7.03 13.18 1.37
C LEU A 192 7.85 12.21 2.26
N PHE A 193 7.89 10.92 1.91
CA PHE A 193 8.59 9.90 2.71
C PHE A 193 10.02 9.63 2.22
N SER A 194 10.32 9.96 0.95
CA SER A 194 11.63 9.69 0.36
C SER A 194 12.71 10.70 0.78
N LYS A 195 12.33 11.87 1.29
CA LYS A 195 13.24 12.87 1.84
C LYS A 195 13.05 13.03 3.35
N SER A 196 14.12 12.87 4.10
CA SER A 196 14.19 13.43 5.45
C SER A 196 14.27 14.95 5.32
N PHE A 197 13.21 15.66 5.73
CA PHE A 197 13.21 17.12 5.82
C PHE A 197 14.39 17.57 6.70
N ILE A 198 15.31 18.37 6.17
CA ILE A 198 16.43 18.93 6.94
C ILE A 198 15.93 20.15 7.70
#